data_AF-F3AJ31-F1
#
_entry.id   AF-F3AJ31-F1
#
_cell.length_a   1.000
_cell.length_b   1.000
_cell.length_c   1.000
_cell.angle_alpha   90.00
_cell.angle_beta   90.00
_cell.angle_gamma   90.00
#
_symmetry.space_group_name_H-M   'P 1'
#
loop_
_entity.id
_entity.type
_entity.pdbx_description
1 polymer ?
#
loop_
_entity_poly.entity_id
_entity_poly.type
_entity_poly.pdbx_seq_one_letter_code
_entity_poly.pdbx_strand_id
1 'polypeptide(L)'
;MSCPTSHDLQTRSNYAVNKKMEDVIADAIGAQKDISGRNQEWMEQFEKFAHGWMPKLFPADYYKEMINYWIPFAADINHRYPSIRFPWITTVAYTSEVADETAQGAYLNLCAKAHVTHDLATIDMILKGKSIFLSAQENEKDKVSICHIRQRPLLV
;
A
#
# COMPACT_ATOMS: atom_id res chain seq x y z
N MET A 1 -17.28 10.99 28.15
CA MET A 1 -17.09 10.01 27.07
C MET A 1 -17.67 10.62 25.80
N SER A 2 -16.82 11.23 24.97
CA SER A 2 -17.24 11.82 23.70
C SER A 2 -17.45 10.73 22.67
N CYS A 3 -18.58 10.78 21.96
CA CYS A 3 -18.86 9.94 20.80
C CYS A 3 -17.74 10.14 19.76
N PRO A 4 -17.13 9.09 19.19
CA PRO A 4 -16.12 9.25 18.14
C PRO A 4 -16.74 10.01 16.98
N THR A 5 -16.12 11.11 16.54
CA THR A 5 -16.52 11.79 15.31
C THR A 5 -16.43 10.81 14.15
N SER A 6 -17.42 10.83 13.25
CA SER A 6 -17.61 9.87 12.13
C SER A 6 -16.38 9.56 11.27
N HIS A 7 -15.33 10.39 11.34
CA HIS A 7 -14.08 10.23 10.60
C HIS A 7 -13.14 9.13 11.14
N ASP A 8 -13.13 8.83 12.44
CA ASP A 8 -12.21 7.81 13.02
C ASP A 8 -12.61 6.37 12.65
N LEU A 9 -13.89 6.14 12.37
CA LEU A 9 -14.38 4.85 11.87
C LEU A 9 -14.14 4.70 10.36
N GLN A 10 -14.06 5.81 9.61
CA GLN A 10 -13.85 5.80 8.16
C GLN A 10 -12.43 5.43 7.73
N THR A 11 -11.43 5.63 8.59
CA THR A 11 -10.02 5.34 8.26
C THR A 11 -9.57 3.95 8.71
N ARG A 12 -10.36 3.22 9.52
CA ARG A 12 -10.02 1.85 9.94
C ARG A 12 -9.91 0.87 8.77
N SER A 13 -10.71 1.06 7.72
CA SER A 13 -10.62 0.24 6.50
C SER A 13 -9.29 0.44 5.76
N ASN A 14 -8.59 1.56 5.96
CA ASN A 14 -7.28 1.77 5.35
C ASN A 14 -6.26 0.72 5.81
N TYR A 15 -6.31 0.30 7.08
CA TYR A 15 -5.44 -0.79 7.57
C TYR A 15 -5.68 -2.10 6.83
N ALA A 16 -6.94 -2.44 6.54
CA ALA A 16 -7.27 -3.66 5.80
C ALA A 16 -6.74 -3.59 4.37
N VAL A 17 -6.87 -2.44 3.70
CA VAL A 17 -6.32 -2.22 2.35
C VAL A 17 -4.79 -2.33 2.37
N ASN A 18 -4.12 -1.70 3.34
CA ASN A 18 -2.66 -1.73 3.47
C ASN A 18 -2.15 -3.15 3.68
N LYS A 19 -2.78 -3.91 4.59
CA LYS A 19 -2.43 -5.31 4.83
C LYS A 19 -2.73 -6.20 3.62
N LYS A 20 -3.82 -5.94 2.88
CA LYS A 20 -4.08 -6.70 1.66
C LYS A 20 -3.07 -6.38 0.57
N MET A 21 -2.62 -5.13 0.46
CA MET A 21 -1.58 -4.70 -0.47
C MET A 21 -0.24 -5.41 -0.16
N GLU A 22 0.19 -5.41 1.10
CA GLU A 22 1.35 -6.19 1.56
C GLU A 22 1.23 -7.67 1.18
N ASP A 23 0.06 -8.27 1.44
CA ASP A 23 -0.23 -9.69 1.16
C ASP A 23 -0.09 -10.07 -0.32
N VAL A 24 -0.77 -9.34 -1.21
CA VAL A 24 -0.77 -9.64 -2.65
C VAL A 24 0.59 -9.38 -3.30
N ILE A 25 1.31 -8.35 -2.86
CA ILE A 25 2.65 -8.04 -3.36
C ILE A 25 3.61 -9.14 -2.91
N ALA A 26 3.60 -9.50 -1.62
CA ALA A 26 4.51 -10.52 -1.11
C ALA A 26 4.27 -11.89 -1.77
N ASP A 27 3.01 -12.27 -2.01
CA ASP A 27 2.68 -13.48 -2.77
C ASP A 27 3.19 -13.43 -4.22
N ALA A 28 2.99 -12.29 -4.91
CA ALA A 28 3.42 -12.13 -6.29
C ALA A 28 4.96 -12.17 -6.43
N ILE A 29 5.68 -11.53 -5.50
CA ILE A 29 7.14 -11.52 -5.45
C ILE A 29 7.67 -12.91 -5.06
N GLY A 30 7.10 -13.53 -4.03
CA GLY A 30 7.49 -14.87 -3.56
C GLY A 30 7.28 -15.97 -4.62
N ALA A 31 6.31 -15.81 -5.52
CA ALA A 31 6.07 -16.73 -6.63
C ALA A 31 7.19 -16.69 -7.70
N GLN A 32 8.00 -15.63 -7.75
CA GLN A 32 9.08 -15.47 -8.73
C GLN A 32 10.40 -15.99 -8.14
N LYS A 33 10.79 -17.22 -8.49
CA LYS A 33 11.96 -17.90 -7.89
C LYS A 33 13.28 -17.14 -8.00
N ASP A 34 13.48 -16.42 -9.10
CA ASP A 34 14.67 -15.60 -9.33
C ASP A 34 14.72 -14.39 -8.39
N ILE A 35 13.56 -13.79 -8.10
CA ILE A 35 13.44 -12.67 -7.17
C ILE A 35 13.50 -13.17 -5.73
N SER A 36 12.77 -14.24 -5.38
CA SER A 36 12.74 -14.76 -4.01
C SER A 36 14.09 -15.28 -3.54
N GLY A 37 14.84 -15.96 -4.40
CA GLY A 37 16.22 -16.37 -4.09
C GLY A 37 17.14 -15.19 -3.82
N ARG A 38 16.98 -14.09 -4.57
CA ARG A 38 17.75 -12.85 -4.36
C ARG A 38 17.33 -12.12 -3.08
N ASN A 39 16.03 -12.11 -2.77
CA ASN A 39 15.53 -11.56 -1.50
C ASN A 39 16.17 -12.29 -0.33
N GLN A 40 16.21 -13.62 -0.33
CA GLN A 40 16.86 -14.39 0.75
C GLN A 40 18.32 -14.01 0.97
N GLU A 41 19.11 -13.92 -0.12
CA GLU A 41 20.49 -13.45 -0.04
C GLU A 41 20.58 -12.04 0.56
N TRP A 42 19.69 -11.14 0.15
CA TRP A 42 19.66 -9.77 0.67
C TRP A 42 19.21 -9.65 2.11
N MET A 43 18.28 -10.50 2.56
CA MET A 43 17.88 -10.56 3.96
C MET A 43 19.07 -10.95 4.84
N GLU A 44 19.87 -11.93 4.43
CA GLU A 44 21.09 -12.33 5.15
C GLU A 44 22.12 -11.18 5.20
N GLN A 45 22.30 -10.47 4.08
CA GLN A 45 23.20 -9.31 4.04
C GLN A 45 22.69 -8.16 4.91
N PHE A 46 21.40 -7.85 4.84
CA PHE A 46 20.77 -6.81 5.64
C PHE A 46 20.87 -7.12 7.13
N GLU A 47 20.65 -8.39 7.51
CA GLU A 47 20.82 -8.84 8.88
C GLU A 47 22.26 -8.65 9.35
N LYS A 48 23.23 -9.13 8.57
CA LYS A 48 24.65 -9.10 8.94
C LYS A 48 25.22 -7.69 9.02
N PHE A 49 24.85 -6.81 8.08
CA PHE A 49 25.51 -5.52 7.88
C PHE A 49 24.70 -4.31 8.36
N ALA A 50 23.40 -4.47 8.64
CA ALA A 50 22.53 -3.38 9.08
C ALA A 50 21.73 -3.72 10.34
N HIS A 51 20.73 -4.62 10.25
CA HIS A 51 19.81 -4.89 11.35
C HIS A 51 20.52 -5.42 12.59
N GLY A 52 21.40 -6.41 12.46
CA GLY A 52 22.11 -7.01 13.58
C GLY A 52 23.01 -6.03 14.34
N TRP A 53 23.51 -4.98 13.66
CA TRP A 53 24.33 -3.94 14.28
C TRP A 53 23.50 -2.82 14.90
N MET A 54 22.45 -2.35 14.21
CA MET A 54 21.63 -1.22 14.63
C MET A 54 20.14 -1.51 14.45
N PRO A 55 19.55 -2.42 15.24
CA PRO A 55 18.20 -2.93 14.99
C PRO A 55 17.10 -1.87 15.15
N LYS A 56 17.35 -0.82 15.94
CA LYS A 56 16.42 0.32 16.09
C LYS A 56 16.43 1.25 14.87
N LEU A 57 17.57 1.39 14.19
CA LEU A 57 17.71 2.28 13.03
C LEU A 57 17.33 1.58 11.74
N PHE A 58 17.61 0.27 11.65
CA PHE A 58 17.30 -0.58 10.52
C PHE A 58 16.33 -1.69 10.94
N PRO A 59 15.05 -1.39 11.16
CA PRO A 59 14.07 -2.42 11.50
C PRO A 59 13.91 -3.42 10.35
N ALA A 60 13.73 -4.69 10.69
CA ALA A 60 13.58 -5.80 9.75
C ALA A 60 12.25 -6.52 10.00
N ASP A 61 11.12 -5.83 9.75
CA ASP A 61 9.79 -6.41 9.90
C ASP A 61 9.47 -7.26 8.66
N TYR A 62 9.75 -8.57 8.78
CA TYR A 62 9.58 -9.52 7.69
C TYR A 62 8.16 -10.05 7.64
N TYR A 63 7.54 -9.90 6.47
CA TYR A 63 6.29 -10.54 6.11
C TYR A 63 6.48 -11.33 4.82
N LYS A 64 6.27 -12.65 4.87
CA LYS A 64 6.47 -13.58 3.74
C LYS A 64 7.81 -13.35 3.01
N GLU A 65 8.91 -13.33 3.78
CA GLU A 65 10.29 -13.16 3.25
C GLU A 65 10.55 -11.81 2.55
N MET A 66 9.71 -10.80 2.82
CA MET A 66 9.88 -9.43 2.33
C MET A 66 9.81 -8.45 3.50
N ILE A 67 10.73 -7.49 3.56
CA ILE A 67 10.69 -6.43 4.57
C ILE A 67 9.56 -5.47 4.22
N ASN A 68 8.61 -5.28 5.13
CA ASN A 68 7.55 -4.29 5.01
C ASN A 68 7.47 -3.46 6.28
N TYR A 69 7.64 -2.14 6.14
CA TYR A 69 7.56 -1.23 7.27
C TYR A 69 6.35 -0.31 7.14
N TRP A 70 5.46 -0.38 8.13
CA TRP A 70 4.26 0.46 8.20
C TRP A 70 4.38 1.50 9.30
N ILE A 71 4.33 2.78 8.93
CA ILE A 71 4.29 3.89 9.88
C ILE A 71 2.86 4.42 9.97
N PRO A 72 2.13 4.17 11.08
CA PRO A 72 0.82 4.76 11.27
C PRO A 72 0.96 6.25 11.62
N PHE A 73 0.05 7.06 11.09
CA PHE A 73 -0.05 8.49 11.40
C PHE A 73 -1.48 8.85 11.74
N ALA A 74 -1.65 9.74 12.74
CA ALA A 74 -2.90 10.44 12.95
C ALA A 74 -3.14 11.42 11.78
N ALA A 75 -4.41 11.67 11.45
CA ALA A 75 -4.75 12.64 10.41
C ALA A 75 -4.26 14.04 10.80
N ASP A 76 -3.59 14.73 9.88
CA ASP A 76 -3.11 16.09 10.07
C ASP A 76 -3.29 16.91 8.79
N ILE A 77 -4.18 17.89 8.84
CA ILE A 77 -4.55 18.74 7.71
C ILE A 77 -3.40 19.64 7.20
N ASN A 78 -2.35 19.83 8.00
CA ASN A 78 -1.16 20.61 7.63
C ASN A 78 -0.01 19.74 7.13
N HIS A 79 -0.16 18.41 7.15
CA HIS A 79 0.89 17.48 6.74
C HIS A 79 1.12 17.52 5.22
N ARG A 80 2.36 17.28 4.78
CA ARG A 80 2.71 17.28 3.34
C ARG A 80 2.21 16.04 2.60
N TYR A 81 2.30 14.85 3.21
CA TYR A 81 1.81 13.61 2.62
C TYR A 81 0.28 13.57 2.53
N PRO A 82 -0.29 13.34 1.32
CA PRO A 82 -1.75 13.27 1.13
C PRO A 82 -2.45 12.16 1.92
N SER A 83 -1.81 11.02 2.15
CA SER A 83 -2.35 9.91 2.96
C SER A 83 -2.61 10.29 4.42
N ILE A 84 -1.85 11.27 4.93
CA ILE A 84 -1.99 11.80 6.29
C ILE A 84 -2.94 13.00 6.31
N ARG A 85 -2.87 13.84 5.26
CA ARG A 85 -3.68 15.06 5.14
C ARG A 85 -5.14 14.78 4.79
N PHE A 86 -5.38 13.80 3.93
CA PHE A 86 -6.68 13.45 3.38
C PHE A 86 -6.90 11.92 3.41
N PRO A 87 -6.87 11.27 4.58
CA PRO A 87 -6.94 9.80 4.71
C PRO A 87 -8.26 9.19 4.23
N TRP A 88 -9.31 10.01 4.05
CA TRP A 88 -10.58 9.60 3.44
C TRP A 88 -10.53 9.54 1.90
N ILE A 89 -9.52 10.14 1.28
CA ILE A 89 -9.29 10.13 -0.18
C ILE A 89 -8.12 9.22 -0.52
N THR A 90 -7.04 9.31 0.25
CA THR A 90 -5.77 8.60 0.02
C THR A 90 -5.52 7.61 1.14
N THR A 91 -5.77 6.33 0.86
CA THR A 91 -5.67 5.23 1.84
C THR A 91 -4.23 4.88 2.22
N VAL A 92 -3.30 4.97 1.28
CA VAL A 92 -1.92 4.53 1.46
C VAL A 92 -0.95 5.41 0.68
N ALA A 93 0.24 5.60 1.24
CA ALA A 93 1.43 6.04 0.52
C ALA A 93 2.47 4.92 0.72
N TYR A 94 2.75 4.17 -0.35
CA TYR A 94 3.63 3.00 -0.32
C TYR A 94 4.82 3.28 -1.22
N THR A 95 6.01 3.01 -0.71
CA THR A 95 7.26 3.09 -1.46
C THR A 95 7.84 1.69 -1.53
N SER A 96 8.03 1.18 -2.74
CA SER A 96 8.84 -0.01 -2.97
C SER A 96 10.29 0.42 -3.16
N GLU A 97 11.22 -0.29 -2.52
CA GLU A 97 12.65 -0.07 -2.67
C GLU A 97 13.25 -1.28 -3.41
N VAL A 98 14.01 -0.99 -4.47
CA VAL A 98 14.76 -1.99 -5.24
C VAL A 98 16.17 -1.41 -5.43
N ALA A 99 17.23 -2.18 -5.18
CA ALA A 99 18.60 -1.64 -5.29
C ALA A 99 19.03 -1.49 -6.76
N ASP A 100 18.44 -0.51 -7.45
CA ASP A 100 18.55 -0.29 -8.89
C ASP A 100 19.61 0.77 -9.26
N GLU A 101 20.06 1.63 -8.33
CA GLU A 101 20.92 2.77 -8.66
C GLU A 101 22.29 2.37 -9.23
N THR A 102 22.75 1.16 -8.90
CA THR A 102 23.99 0.57 -9.44
C THR A 102 23.74 -0.68 -10.27
N ALA A 103 22.48 -1.04 -10.50
CA ALA A 103 22.12 -2.24 -11.22
C ALA A 103 22.40 -2.12 -12.72
N GLN A 104 22.96 -3.17 -13.32
CA GLN A 104 23.29 -3.21 -14.74
C GLN A 104 22.99 -4.59 -15.34
N GLY A 105 22.80 -4.63 -16.66
CA GLY A 105 22.63 -5.87 -17.42
C GLY A 105 21.52 -6.76 -16.88
N ALA A 106 21.82 -8.05 -16.66
CA ALA A 106 20.86 -9.03 -16.15
C ALA A 106 20.29 -8.66 -14.77
N TYR A 107 21.08 -8.01 -13.93
CA TYR A 107 20.63 -7.61 -12.60
C TYR A 107 19.64 -6.43 -12.67
N LEU A 108 19.86 -5.45 -13.55
CA LEU A 108 18.88 -4.38 -13.81
C LEU A 108 17.56 -4.94 -14.35
N ASN A 109 17.62 -5.95 -15.22
CA ASN A 109 16.41 -6.62 -15.72
C ASN A 109 15.64 -7.32 -14.59
N LEU A 110 16.34 -7.90 -13.61
CA LEU A 110 15.71 -8.50 -12.43
C LEU A 110 15.03 -7.43 -11.56
N CYS A 111 15.70 -6.30 -11.32
CA CYS A 111 15.12 -5.15 -10.62
C CYS A 111 13.84 -4.65 -11.30
N ALA A 112 13.88 -4.44 -12.62
CA ALA A 112 12.72 -4.03 -13.41
C ALA A 112 11.59 -5.06 -13.34
N LYS A 113 11.91 -6.36 -13.43
CA LYS A 113 10.93 -7.44 -13.29
C LYS A 113 10.27 -7.44 -11.91
N ALA A 114 11.03 -7.22 -10.84
CA ALA A 114 10.49 -7.10 -9.48
C ALA A 114 9.54 -5.92 -9.34
N HIS A 115 9.92 -4.75 -9.87
CA HIS A 115 9.07 -3.56 -9.86
C HIS A 115 7.76 -3.78 -10.64
N VAL A 116 7.83 -4.35 -11.85
CA VAL A 116 6.64 -4.68 -12.65
C VAL A 116 5.75 -5.70 -11.93
N THR A 117 6.33 -6.70 -11.26
CA THR A 117 5.58 -7.71 -10.51
C THR A 117 4.82 -7.09 -9.35
N HIS A 118 5.49 -6.20 -8.60
CA HIS A 118 4.91 -5.42 -7.53
C HIS A 118 3.72 -4.56 -8.01
N ASP A 119 3.91 -3.81 -9.10
CA ASP A 119 2.91 -2.91 -9.64
C ASP A 119 1.69 -3.66 -10.18
N LEU A 120 1.90 -4.76 -10.91
CA LEU A 120 0.82 -5.58 -11.44
C LEU A 120 -0.01 -6.22 -10.31
N ALA A 121 0.64 -6.70 -9.24
CA ALA A 121 -0.06 -7.24 -8.07
C ALA A 121 -0.94 -6.17 -7.40
N THR A 122 -0.42 -4.96 -7.28
CA THR A 122 -1.13 -3.80 -6.73
C THR A 122 -2.33 -3.41 -7.60
N ILE A 123 -2.13 -3.28 -8.91
CA ILE A 123 -3.19 -2.95 -9.86
C ILE A 123 -4.27 -4.02 -9.85
N ASP A 124 -3.90 -5.30 -9.90
CA ASP A 124 -4.84 -6.42 -9.87
C ASP A 124 -5.68 -6.43 -8.57
N MET A 125 -5.07 -6.15 -7.42
CA MET A 125 -5.80 -5.97 -6.17
C MET A 125 -6.81 -4.83 -6.25
N ILE A 126 -6.42 -3.68 -6.80
CA ILE A 126 -7.32 -2.52 -6.95
C ILE A 126 -8.49 -2.86 -7.88
N LEU A 127 -8.24 -3.57 -8.99
CA LEU A 127 -9.26 -3.98 -9.95
C LEU A 127 -10.26 -4.99 -9.35
N LYS A 128 -9.80 -5.88 -8.47
CA LYS A 128 -10.65 -6.85 -7.76
C LYS A 128 -11.38 -6.26 -6.56
N GLY A 129 -10.90 -5.12 -6.05
CA GLY A 129 -11.52 -4.43 -4.92
C GLY A 129 -12.89 -3.85 -5.28
N LYS A 130 -13.73 -3.68 -4.26
CA LYS A 130 -15.08 -3.12 -4.39
C LYS A 130 -15.06 -1.61 -4.16
N SER A 131 -15.89 -0.90 -4.91
CA SER A 131 -16.17 0.52 -4.69
C SER A 131 -17.63 0.68 -4.28
N ILE A 132 -17.87 1.46 -3.23
CA ILE A 132 -19.23 1.85 -2.84
C ILE A 132 -19.62 3.08 -3.67
N PHE A 133 -20.88 3.15 -4.08
CA PHE A 133 -21.42 4.32 -4.76
C PHE A 133 -22.63 4.84 -4.00
N LEU A 134 -22.71 6.16 -3.85
CA LEU A 134 -23.93 6.84 -3.46
C LEU A 134 -24.68 7.18 -4.74
N SER A 135 -25.87 6.62 -4.88
CA SER A 135 -26.79 6.93 -5.98
C SER A 135 -28.02 7.61 -5.40
N ALA A 136 -28.38 8.78 -5.93
CA ALA A 136 -29.63 9.45 -5.56
C ALA A 136 -30.29 10.07 -6.79
N GLN A 137 -31.61 10.17 -6.74
CA GLN A 137 -32.43 10.83 -7.73
C GLN A 137 -33.43 11.73 -7.01
N GLU A 138 -33.48 13.00 -7.42
CA GLU A 138 -34.47 13.97 -6.96
C GLU A 138 -35.28 14.44 -8.16
N ASN A 139 -36.60 14.37 -8.04
CA ASN A 139 -37.54 14.86 -9.06
C ASN A 139 -38.36 15.99 -8.43
N GLU A 140 -38.18 17.21 -8.93
CA GLU A 140 -39.05 18.35 -8.69
C GLU A 140 -39.86 18.64 -9.96
N LYS A 141 -40.94 19.43 -9.83
CA LYS A 141 -41.94 19.66 -10.91
C LYS A 141 -41.35 19.95 -12.29
N ASP A 142 -40.22 20.67 -12.36
CA ASP A 142 -39.54 21.05 -13.61
C ASP A 142 -38.04 20.69 -13.63
N LYS A 143 -37.57 19.84 -12.69
CA LYS A 143 -36.15 19.53 -12.55
C LYS A 143 -35.92 18.08 -12.12
N VAL A 144 -34.98 17.43 -12.80
CA VAL A 144 -34.46 16.12 -12.40
C VAL A 144 -32.98 16.30 -12.03
N SER A 145 -32.60 15.81 -10.86
CA SER A 145 -31.20 15.69 -10.42
C SER A 145 -30.88 14.21 -10.23
N ILE A 146 -29.79 13.74 -10.83
CA ILE A 146 -29.28 12.38 -10.67
C ILE A 146 -27.84 12.48 -10.21
N CYS A 147 -27.48 11.77 -9.15
CA CYS A 147 -26.10 11.65 -8.70
C CYS A 147 -25.67 10.19 -8.64
N HIS A 148 -24.42 9.93 -9.02
CA HIS A 148 -23.74 8.65 -8.87
C HIS A 148 -22.29 8.91 -8.48
N ILE A 149 -22.03 8.91 -7.17
CA ILE A 149 -20.77 9.36 -6.60
C ILE A 149 -20.08 8.18 -5.94
N ARG A 150 -18.92 7.79 -6.49
CA ARG A 150 -18.03 6.81 -5.85
C ARG A 150 -17.63 7.32 -4.48
N GLN A 151 -17.94 6.54 -3.46
CA GLN A 151 -17.43 6.71 -2.11
C GLN A 151 -16.02 6.11 -2.04
N ARG A 152 -15.13 6.81 -1.32
CA ARG A 152 -13.79 6.33 -0.96
C ARG A 152 -13.83 5.94 0.52
N PRO A 153 -13.07 4.91 0.96
CA PRO A 153 -11.94 4.26 0.27
C PRO A 153 -12.31 2.98 -0.52
N LEU A 154 -11.31 2.39 -1.20
CA LEU A 154 -11.38 1.05 -1.78
C LEU A 154 -11.70 0.03 -0.68
N LEU A 155 -12.56 -0.96 -0.97
CA LEU A 155 -12.79 -2.11 -0.11
C LEU A 155 -12.12 -3.35 -0.70
N VAL A 156 -11.40 -4.10 0.12
CA VAL A 156 -10.66 -5.31 -0.26
C VAL A 156 -11.21 -6.55 0.43
#